data_AF-A0A3M5TGW3-F1
#
_entry.id   AF-A0A3M5TGW3-F1
#
_cell.length_a   1.000
_cell.length_b   1.000
_cell.length_c   1.000
_cell.angle_alpha   90.00
_cell.angle_beta   90.00
_cell.angle_gamma   90.00
#
_symmetry.space_group_name_H-M   'P 1'
#
loop_
_entity.id
_entity.type
_entity.pdbx_description
1 polymer ?
#
loop_
_entity_poly.entity_id
_entity_poly.type
_entity_poly.pdbx_seq_one_letter_code
_entity_poly.pdbx_strand_id
1 'polypeptide(L)'
;MSDFSRLKIFKSHAKQLARDQGLKLSVAQETLAQKAGLADYHELSVVAQRNPKDPRLMVAVFGIKDFSEAIHEDDVYADLDLELEDQLSGAIADTNASGFTIDVLEVETTAYSDTTGKLTLGLSITYQGQQDQERMYHGAAFYLKATVELLRREGIWLLAEEGVVISSSESDADRDRRSEWEHWAQVEEAERGNRITMAQALASELDISVEDAELLSDAEVTTNESDEGLVYSYWINLEPVAEGRVRADLLARFGSLEYELGPNFFDDIEHEL
;
A
#
# COMPACT_ATOMS: atom_id res chain seq x y z
N MET A 1 38.58 4.76 -17.34
CA MET A 1 38.05 3.63 -16.54
C MET A 1 37.95 4.11 -15.12
N SER A 2 36.74 4.10 -14.55
CA SER A 2 36.52 4.52 -13.18
C SER A 2 37.23 3.59 -12.19
N ASP A 3 37.71 4.14 -11.08
CA ASP A 3 38.40 3.39 -10.03
C ASP A 3 37.47 2.44 -9.27
N PHE A 4 36.16 2.64 -9.37
CA PHE A 4 35.15 1.74 -8.80
C PHE A 4 34.65 0.68 -9.79
N SER A 5 35.28 0.58 -10.97
CA SER A 5 35.02 -0.55 -11.85
C SER A 5 35.50 -1.86 -11.22
N ARG A 6 34.75 -2.93 -11.45
CA ARG A 6 35.04 -4.29 -10.93
C ARG A 6 36.50 -4.72 -11.12
N LEU A 7 37.07 -4.44 -12.29
CA LEU A 7 38.48 -4.76 -12.57
C LEU A 7 39.48 -3.93 -11.77
N LYS A 8 39.16 -2.65 -11.50
CA LYS A 8 40.00 -1.79 -10.68
C LYS A 8 39.95 -2.20 -9.21
N ILE A 9 38.77 -2.51 -8.71
CA ILE A 9 38.58 -3.05 -7.35
C ILE A 9 39.32 -4.37 -7.19
N PHE A 10 39.15 -5.32 -8.11
CA PHE A 10 39.89 -6.59 -8.10
C PHE A 10 41.41 -6.39 -8.09
N LYS A 11 41.93 -5.48 -8.94
CA LYS A 11 43.36 -5.16 -8.97
C LYS A 11 43.84 -4.53 -7.67
N SER A 12 42.98 -3.78 -6.98
CA SER A 12 43.29 -3.23 -5.65
C SER A 12 43.44 -4.35 -4.62
N HIS A 13 42.48 -5.27 -4.56
CA HIS A 13 42.55 -6.46 -3.69
C HIS A 13 43.80 -7.30 -3.97
N ALA A 14 44.12 -7.55 -5.24
CA ALA A 14 45.31 -8.31 -5.62
C ALA A 14 46.62 -7.62 -5.19
N LYS A 15 46.68 -6.27 -5.22
CA LYS A 15 47.82 -5.50 -4.72
C LYS A 15 47.96 -5.60 -3.22
N GLN A 16 46.85 -5.55 -2.48
CA GLN A 16 46.85 -5.71 -1.03
C GLN A 16 47.32 -7.12 -0.65
N LEU A 17 46.74 -8.16 -1.25
CA LEU A 17 47.17 -9.55 -1.05
C LEU A 17 48.66 -9.75 -1.35
N ALA A 18 49.17 -9.18 -2.45
CA ALA A 18 50.57 -9.26 -2.83
C ALA A 18 51.49 -8.62 -1.76
N ARG A 19 51.07 -7.51 -1.16
CA ARG A 19 51.82 -6.85 -0.07
C ARG A 19 51.78 -7.67 1.20
N ASP A 20 50.60 -8.12 1.59
CA ASP A 20 50.39 -8.82 2.87
C ASP A 20 51.08 -10.18 2.90
N GLN A 21 51.15 -10.87 1.75
CA GLN A 21 51.76 -12.20 1.63
C GLN A 21 53.16 -12.19 1.00
N GLY A 22 53.71 -11.01 0.66
CA GLY A 22 55.01 -10.89 0.00
C GLY A 22 55.08 -11.58 -1.37
N LEU A 23 53.95 -11.68 -2.08
CA LEU A 23 53.84 -12.36 -3.38
C LEU A 23 54.09 -11.41 -4.55
N LYS A 24 54.44 -11.97 -5.71
CA LYS A 24 54.39 -11.22 -6.98
C LYS A 24 52.93 -10.90 -7.32
N LEU A 25 52.68 -9.71 -7.85
CA LEU A 25 51.33 -9.25 -8.19
C LEU A 25 50.60 -10.22 -9.15
N SER A 26 51.29 -10.78 -10.14
CA SER A 26 50.70 -11.75 -11.06
C SER A 26 50.22 -13.00 -10.33
N VAL A 27 51.00 -13.52 -9.38
CA VAL A 27 50.61 -14.68 -8.57
C VAL A 27 49.40 -14.37 -7.70
N ALA A 28 49.35 -13.18 -7.09
CA ALA A 28 48.20 -12.74 -6.31
C ALA A 28 46.92 -12.60 -7.16
N GLN A 29 47.03 -12.11 -8.39
CA GLN A 29 45.91 -12.01 -9.33
C GLN A 29 45.36 -13.40 -9.71
N GLU A 30 46.24 -14.34 -10.06
CA GLU A 30 45.82 -15.72 -10.37
C GLU A 30 45.18 -16.40 -9.16
N THR A 31 45.77 -16.23 -7.98
CA THR A 31 45.26 -16.83 -6.74
C THR A 31 43.85 -16.35 -6.41
N LEU A 32 43.58 -15.04 -6.55
CA LEU A 32 42.25 -14.49 -6.32
C LEU A 32 41.23 -14.93 -7.38
N ALA A 33 41.63 -15.00 -8.66
CA ALA A 33 40.75 -15.47 -9.73
C ALA A 33 40.36 -16.95 -9.50
N GLN A 34 41.33 -17.80 -9.18
CA GLN A 34 41.11 -19.21 -8.89
C GLN A 34 40.28 -19.42 -7.63
N LYS A 35 40.51 -18.63 -6.57
CA LYS A 35 39.69 -18.67 -5.35
C LYS A 35 38.22 -18.35 -5.62
N ALA A 36 37.95 -17.50 -6.61
CA ALA A 36 36.61 -17.18 -7.06
C ALA A 36 36.00 -18.21 -8.04
N GLY A 37 36.73 -19.27 -8.40
CA GLY A 37 36.27 -20.30 -9.33
C GLY A 37 36.43 -19.93 -10.82
N LEU A 38 37.35 -19.02 -11.14
CA LEU A 38 37.78 -18.70 -12.51
C LEU A 38 39.11 -19.41 -12.79
N ALA A 39 39.37 -19.79 -14.04
CA ALA A 39 40.59 -20.52 -14.41
C ALA A 39 41.85 -19.66 -14.25
N ASP A 40 41.78 -18.41 -14.69
CA ASP A 40 42.87 -17.46 -14.65
C ASP A 40 42.39 -15.99 -14.65
N TYR A 41 43.32 -15.05 -14.48
CA TYR A 41 43.05 -13.61 -14.52
C TYR A 41 42.55 -13.11 -15.89
N HIS A 42 42.89 -13.81 -16.99
CA HIS A 42 42.40 -13.47 -18.32
C HIS A 42 40.90 -13.77 -18.45
N GLU A 43 40.43 -14.95 -18.00
CA GLU A 43 39.01 -15.28 -17.92
C GLU A 43 38.27 -14.23 -17.07
N LEU A 44 38.80 -13.88 -15.90
CA LEU A 44 38.20 -12.84 -15.05
C LEU A 44 38.05 -11.51 -15.79
N SER A 45 39.07 -11.10 -16.53
CA SER A 45 39.06 -9.86 -17.31
C SER A 45 38.00 -9.88 -18.42
N VAL A 46 37.80 -11.03 -19.07
CA VAL A 46 36.78 -11.22 -20.10
C VAL A 46 35.38 -11.25 -19.49
N VAL A 47 35.19 -11.96 -18.38
CA VAL A 47 33.92 -12.03 -17.65
C VAL A 47 33.50 -10.64 -17.16
N ALA A 48 34.42 -9.85 -16.61
CA ALA A 48 34.12 -8.49 -16.17
C ALA A 48 33.64 -7.55 -17.29
N GLN A 49 34.02 -7.81 -18.54
CA GLN A 49 33.56 -7.04 -19.70
C GLN A 49 32.23 -7.56 -20.26
N ARG A 50 32.04 -8.89 -20.29
CA ARG A 50 30.88 -9.52 -20.94
C ARG A 50 29.69 -9.72 -20.00
N ASN A 51 29.96 -10.08 -18.76
CA ASN A 51 28.97 -10.35 -17.73
C ASN A 51 29.41 -9.76 -16.37
N PRO A 52 29.18 -8.46 -16.15
CA PRO A 52 29.59 -7.79 -14.91
C PRO A 52 28.81 -8.24 -13.66
N LYS A 53 27.76 -9.05 -13.82
CA LYS A 53 26.97 -9.64 -12.73
C LYS A 53 27.25 -11.15 -12.56
N ASP A 54 28.32 -11.69 -13.17
CA ASP A 54 28.70 -13.08 -12.93
C ASP A 54 28.96 -13.30 -11.43
N PRO A 55 28.29 -14.25 -10.75
CA PRO A 55 28.43 -14.44 -9.31
C PRO A 55 29.87 -14.69 -8.84
N ARG A 56 30.71 -15.32 -9.67
CA ARG A 56 32.12 -15.56 -9.35
C ARG A 56 32.90 -14.25 -9.32
N LEU A 57 32.65 -13.39 -10.31
CA LEU A 57 33.24 -12.05 -10.34
C LEU A 57 32.75 -11.21 -9.17
N MET A 58 31.45 -11.27 -8.85
CA MET A 58 30.86 -10.55 -7.72
C MET A 58 31.52 -10.95 -6.41
N VAL A 59 31.71 -12.26 -6.15
CA VAL A 59 32.40 -12.73 -4.94
C VAL A 59 33.86 -12.25 -4.90
N ALA A 60 34.57 -12.31 -6.03
CA ALA A 60 35.97 -11.88 -6.10
C ALA A 60 36.16 -10.37 -5.81
N VAL A 61 35.18 -9.57 -6.22
CA VAL A 61 35.26 -8.10 -6.21
C VAL A 61 34.60 -7.50 -4.98
N PHE A 62 33.45 -8.02 -4.59
CA PHE A 62 32.56 -7.42 -3.59
C PHE A 62 32.35 -8.31 -2.36
N GLY A 63 32.75 -9.58 -2.39
CA GLY A 63 32.51 -10.55 -1.33
C GLY A 63 31.13 -11.24 -1.38
N ILE A 64 30.21 -10.68 -2.15
CA ILE A 64 28.81 -11.12 -2.30
C ILE A 64 28.55 -11.75 -3.67
N LYS A 65 27.51 -12.57 -3.81
CA LYS A 65 27.11 -13.16 -5.10
C LYS A 65 26.15 -12.26 -5.85
N ASP A 66 25.28 -11.57 -5.13
CA ASP A 66 24.31 -10.62 -5.67
C ASP A 66 24.33 -9.32 -4.86
N PHE A 67 24.00 -8.19 -5.47
CA PHE A 67 23.99 -6.91 -4.77
C PHE A 67 22.90 -6.82 -3.70
N SER A 68 21.82 -7.60 -3.81
CA SER A 68 20.80 -7.71 -2.77
C SER A 68 21.35 -8.25 -1.46
N GLU A 69 22.40 -9.09 -1.50
CA GLU A 69 23.03 -9.64 -0.30
C GLU A 69 23.83 -8.58 0.48
N ALA A 70 24.22 -7.47 -0.15
CA ALA A 70 25.03 -6.42 0.47
C ALA A 70 24.42 -5.80 1.73
N ILE A 71 23.08 -5.85 1.86
CA ILE A 71 22.38 -5.33 3.04
C ILE A 71 22.62 -6.19 4.28
N HIS A 72 22.98 -7.46 4.12
CA HIS A 72 23.22 -8.41 5.21
C HIS A 72 24.70 -8.62 5.51
N GLU A 73 25.58 -7.89 4.82
CA GLU A 73 27.02 -7.94 5.06
C GLU A 73 27.45 -6.88 6.08
N ASP A 74 28.53 -7.20 6.79
CA ASP A 74 29.13 -6.32 7.81
C ASP A 74 28.06 -5.83 8.83
N ASP A 75 28.08 -4.54 9.20
CA ASP A 75 27.13 -3.94 10.15
C ASP A 75 25.98 -3.19 9.44
N VAL A 76 25.85 -3.31 8.12
CA VAL A 76 24.92 -2.51 7.30
C VAL A 76 23.46 -2.64 7.75
N TYR A 77 23.03 -3.85 8.09
CA TYR A 77 21.66 -4.09 8.55
C TYR A 77 21.37 -3.40 9.88
N ALA A 78 22.33 -3.44 10.82
CA ALA A 78 22.20 -2.81 12.12
C ALA A 78 22.23 -1.28 12.00
N ASP A 79 23.11 -0.75 11.15
CA ASP A 79 23.16 0.68 10.85
C ASP A 79 21.84 1.18 10.21
N LEU A 80 21.24 0.38 9.32
CA LEU A 80 19.94 0.69 8.74
C LEU A 80 18.84 0.70 9.81
N ASP A 81 18.80 -0.29 10.69
CA ASP A 81 17.79 -0.39 11.77
C ASP A 81 17.84 0.85 12.69
N LEU A 82 19.04 1.28 13.08
CA LEU A 82 19.26 2.48 13.88
C LEU A 82 18.84 3.77 13.17
N GLU A 83 19.16 3.89 11.87
CA GLU A 83 18.77 5.04 11.06
C GLU A 83 17.25 5.11 10.89
N LEU A 84 16.58 3.97 10.70
CA LEU A 84 15.12 3.91 10.65
C LEU A 84 14.47 4.30 11.98
N GLU A 85 15.04 3.86 13.12
CA GLU A 85 14.57 4.25 14.45
C GLU A 85 14.64 5.77 14.64
N ASP A 86 15.76 6.40 14.24
CA ASP A 86 15.93 7.85 14.35
C ASP A 86 14.92 8.61 13.46
N GLN A 87 14.83 8.25 12.17
CA GLN A 87 13.94 8.90 11.22
C GLN A 87 12.45 8.72 11.57
N LEU A 88 12.08 7.56 12.14
CA LEU A 88 10.70 7.25 12.51
C LEU A 88 10.38 7.56 13.98
N SER A 89 11.34 8.07 14.77
CA SER A 89 11.16 8.37 16.20
C SER A 89 9.89 9.16 16.51
N GLY A 90 9.57 10.17 15.69
CA GLY A 90 8.35 10.95 15.81
C GLY A 90 7.09 10.14 15.53
N ALA A 91 7.08 9.35 14.45
CA ALA A 91 5.94 8.49 14.11
C ALA A 91 5.73 7.37 15.13
N ILE A 92 6.82 6.77 15.63
CA ILE A 92 6.82 5.77 16.71
C ILE A 92 6.20 6.34 17.98
N ALA A 93 6.47 7.60 18.31
CA ALA A 93 5.91 8.25 19.50
C ALA A 93 4.38 8.38 19.45
N ASP A 94 3.79 8.42 18.26
CA ASP A 94 2.33 8.43 18.06
C ASP A 94 1.71 7.02 18.14
N THR A 95 2.53 5.97 18.24
CA THR A 95 2.08 4.58 18.41
C THR A 95 2.02 4.16 19.87
N ASN A 96 1.33 3.05 20.16
CA ASN A 96 1.39 2.41 21.49
C ASN A 96 2.44 1.28 21.58
N ALA A 97 3.33 1.19 20.59
CA ALA A 97 4.32 0.12 20.51
C ALA A 97 5.72 0.63 20.85
N SER A 98 6.62 -0.30 21.19
CA SER A 98 8.00 0.00 21.53
C SER A 98 8.93 -1.12 21.07
N GLY A 99 10.25 -0.87 21.06
CA GLY A 99 11.23 -1.86 20.60
C GLY A 99 11.01 -2.21 19.13
N PHE A 100 10.87 -1.18 18.30
CA PHE A 100 10.70 -1.37 16.86
C PHE A 100 11.97 -1.97 16.26
N THR A 101 11.78 -2.94 15.36
CA THR A 101 12.85 -3.59 14.61
C THR A 101 12.35 -3.90 13.21
N ILE A 102 13.28 -4.08 12.26
CA ILE A 102 12.96 -4.61 10.95
C ILE A 102 12.46 -6.07 11.08
N ASP A 103 11.19 -6.31 10.77
CA ASP A 103 10.58 -7.65 10.76
C ASP A 103 10.78 -8.31 9.38
N VAL A 104 10.40 -7.60 8.32
CA VAL A 104 10.57 -8.05 6.92
C VAL A 104 11.33 -7.01 6.14
N LEU A 105 12.33 -7.46 5.36
CA LEU A 105 13.08 -6.63 4.43
C LEU A 105 13.19 -7.34 3.09
N GLU A 106 12.72 -6.69 2.04
CA GLU A 106 12.80 -7.18 0.66
C GLU A 106 13.52 -6.16 -0.22
N VAL A 107 14.51 -6.64 -0.99
CA VAL A 107 15.23 -5.82 -1.96
C VAL A 107 14.50 -5.88 -3.30
N GLU A 108 13.84 -4.79 -3.69
CA GLU A 108 13.10 -4.69 -4.94
C GLU A 108 14.03 -4.37 -6.13
N THR A 109 15.01 -3.49 -5.92
CA THR A 109 15.90 -3.02 -6.99
C THR A 109 17.33 -2.85 -6.50
N THR A 110 18.28 -3.05 -7.42
CA THR A 110 19.71 -2.86 -7.15
C THR A 110 20.36 -2.12 -8.30
N ALA A 111 21.13 -1.07 -8.01
CA ALA A 111 21.87 -0.31 -9.01
C ALA A 111 23.25 0.07 -8.49
N TYR A 112 24.30 -0.51 -9.09
CA TYR A 112 25.69 -0.16 -8.77
C TYR A 112 26.27 0.79 -9.82
N SER A 113 26.82 1.91 -9.36
CA SER A 113 27.50 2.90 -10.22
C SER A 113 29.00 2.66 -10.21
N ASP A 114 29.54 2.21 -11.36
CA ASP A 114 31.00 2.11 -11.53
C ASP A 114 31.69 3.47 -11.44
N THR A 115 30.98 4.61 -11.60
CA THR A 115 31.56 5.96 -11.57
C THR A 115 31.75 6.49 -10.15
N THR A 116 30.77 6.24 -9.27
CA THR A 116 30.77 6.76 -7.90
C THR A 116 31.12 5.71 -6.86
N GLY A 117 31.05 4.42 -7.22
CA GLY A 117 31.22 3.31 -6.28
C GLY A 117 30.06 3.14 -5.31
N LYS A 118 28.93 3.79 -5.57
CA LYS A 118 27.70 3.69 -4.79
C LYS A 118 26.85 2.52 -5.28
N LEU A 119 26.33 1.75 -4.34
CA LEU A 119 25.28 0.76 -4.56
C LEU A 119 23.97 1.32 -4.01
N THR A 120 22.99 1.51 -4.87
CA THR A 120 21.64 1.94 -4.48
C THR A 120 20.72 0.72 -4.44
N LEU A 121 20.04 0.53 -3.32
CA LEU A 121 19.06 -0.52 -3.08
C LEU A 121 17.68 0.12 -2.89
N GLY A 122 16.68 -0.36 -3.63
CA GLY A 122 15.28 -0.05 -3.33
C GLY A 122 14.72 -1.15 -2.46
N LEU A 123 14.18 -0.78 -1.30
CA LEU A 123 13.74 -1.70 -0.25
C LEU A 123 12.26 -1.52 0.06
N SER A 124 11.58 -2.64 0.27
CA SER A 124 10.28 -2.72 0.94
C SER A 124 10.51 -3.27 2.35
N ILE A 125 10.13 -2.51 3.37
CA ILE A 125 10.45 -2.81 4.78
C ILE A 125 9.17 -2.83 5.60
N THR A 126 8.98 -3.87 6.40
CA THR A 126 8.00 -3.89 7.49
C THR A 126 8.75 -3.67 8.79
N TYR A 127 8.50 -2.52 9.42
CA TYR A 127 9.14 -2.10 10.65
C TYR A 127 8.13 -2.21 11.79
N GLN A 128 8.37 -3.15 12.71
CA GLN A 128 7.35 -3.59 13.66
C GLN A 128 7.83 -3.42 15.10
N GLY A 129 6.96 -2.87 15.93
CA GLY A 129 7.14 -2.73 17.37
C GLY A 129 6.30 -3.72 18.16
N GLN A 130 6.68 -3.91 19.42
CA GLN A 130 5.92 -4.68 20.40
C GLN A 130 4.83 -3.81 21.01
N GLN A 131 3.58 -4.19 20.78
CA GLN A 131 2.42 -3.51 21.34
C GLN A 131 2.38 -3.62 22.87
N ASP A 132 2.13 -2.50 23.55
CA ASP A 132 1.81 -2.49 24.98
C ASP A 132 0.36 -3.01 25.18
N GLN A 133 0.23 -4.19 25.80
CA GLN A 133 -1.07 -4.84 26.03
C GLN A 133 -1.97 -4.07 27.02
N GLU A 134 -1.41 -3.14 27.81
CA GLU A 134 -2.16 -2.36 28.79
C GLU A 134 -2.75 -1.07 28.21
N ARG A 135 -2.49 -0.77 26.92
CA ARG A 135 -2.92 0.47 26.25
C ARG A 135 -3.91 0.20 25.12
N MET A 136 -4.78 1.18 24.86
CA MET A 136 -5.62 1.19 23.66
C MET A 136 -4.76 1.09 22.40
N TYR A 137 -5.22 0.31 21.42
CA TYR A 137 -4.51 0.08 20.16
C TYR A 137 -4.33 1.39 19.38
N HIS A 138 -3.09 1.70 19.02
CA HIS A 138 -2.70 2.84 18.21
C HIS A 138 -1.57 2.44 17.27
N GLY A 139 -1.80 1.41 16.45
CA GLY A 139 -0.82 0.89 15.49
C GLY A 139 0.45 0.30 16.11
N ALA A 140 1.06 -0.66 15.42
CA ALA A 140 2.29 -1.32 15.87
C ALA A 140 3.27 -1.62 14.72
N ALA A 141 2.90 -1.32 13.48
CA ALA A 141 3.72 -1.59 12.30
C ALA A 141 3.71 -0.46 11.29
N PHE A 142 4.87 -0.23 10.67
CA PHE A 142 5.05 0.67 9.54
C PHE A 142 5.48 -0.12 8.31
N TYR A 143 4.81 0.15 7.19
CA TYR A 143 5.16 -0.37 5.88
C TYR A 143 5.86 0.74 5.09
N LEU A 144 7.14 0.52 4.82
CA LEU A 144 8.03 1.54 4.27
C LEU A 144 8.50 1.13 2.88
N LYS A 145 8.64 2.12 2.01
CA LYS A 145 9.48 2.02 0.81
C LYS A 145 10.66 2.95 0.96
N ALA A 146 11.86 2.40 0.99
CA ALA A 146 13.08 3.16 1.21
C ALA A 146 14.06 2.96 0.07
N THR A 147 14.88 3.98 -0.17
CA THR A 147 16.09 3.88 -0.99
C THR A 147 17.29 3.96 -0.06
N VAL A 148 18.18 2.97 -0.15
CA VAL A 148 19.38 2.87 0.67
C VAL A 148 20.61 2.92 -0.22
N GLU A 149 21.53 3.84 0.08
CA GLU A 149 22.83 3.94 -0.57
C GLU A 149 23.91 3.31 0.29
N LEU A 150 24.65 2.36 -0.29
CA LEU A 150 25.80 1.70 0.32
C LEU A 150 27.10 2.11 -0.39
N LEU A 151 28.16 2.18 0.40
CA LEU A 151 29.53 2.44 -0.03
C LEU A 151 30.40 1.26 0.35
N ARG A 152 31.38 0.93 -0.50
CA ARG A 152 32.41 -0.05 -0.16
C ARG A 152 33.74 0.61 0.09
N ARG A 153 34.26 0.52 1.32
CA ARG A 153 35.55 1.09 1.72
C ARG A 153 36.38 0.01 2.39
N GLU A 154 37.66 -0.07 2.05
CA GLU A 154 38.61 -1.05 2.63
C GLU A 154 38.16 -2.52 2.57
N GLY A 155 37.20 -2.85 1.70
CA GLY A 155 36.69 -4.20 1.53
C GLY A 155 35.37 -4.49 2.24
N ILE A 156 34.92 -3.59 3.12
CA ILE A 156 33.65 -3.68 3.87
C ILE A 156 32.58 -2.78 3.26
N TRP A 157 31.32 -3.20 3.39
CA TRP A 157 30.13 -2.43 3.07
C TRP A 157 29.76 -1.52 4.24
N LEU A 158 29.36 -0.30 3.92
CA LEU A 158 28.98 0.73 4.87
C LEU A 158 27.75 1.45 4.33
N LEU A 159 26.86 1.84 5.22
CA LEU A 159 25.79 2.78 4.91
C LEU A 159 26.39 4.13 4.50
N ALA A 160 25.90 4.75 3.44
CA ALA A 160 26.30 6.10 3.10
C ALA A 160 25.77 7.10 4.14
N GLU A 161 26.50 8.20 4.34
CA GLU A 161 26.01 9.33 5.13
C GLU A 161 24.75 9.91 4.46
N GLU A 162 23.67 10.07 5.24
CA GLU A 162 22.33 10.39 4.73
C GLU A 162 21.87 9.43 3.61
N GLY A 163 22.31 8.17 3.69
CA GLY A 163 22.10 7.16 2.66
C GLY A 163 20.71 6.54 2.64
N VAL A 164 19.87 6.81 3.64
CA VAL A 164 18.53 6.23 3.78
C VAL A 164 17.49 7.30 3.50
N VAL A 165 16.67 7.07 2.47
CA VAL A 165 15.56 7.96 2.10
C VAL A 165 14.27 7.15 2.10
N ILE A 166 13.37 7.46 3.03
CA ILE A 166 12.02 6.90 3.06
C ILE A 166 11.16 7.64 2.02
N SER A 167 10.76 6.93 0.97
CA SER A 167 9.92 7.45 -0.11
C SER A 167 8.43 7.37 0.18
N SER A 168 8.00 6.38 0.96
CA SER A 168 6.64 6.27 1.48
C SER A 168 6.64 5.55 2.81
N SER A 169 5.79 5.99 3.73
CA SER A 169 5.50 5.33 4.99
C SER A 169 4.00 5.25 5.20
N GLU A 170 3.52 4.10 5.68
CA GLU A 170 2.13 3.86 5.99
C GLU A 170 2.05 3.01 7.26
N SER A 171 1.23 3.41 8.24
CA SER A 171 1.00 2.57 9.43
C SER A 171 -0.08 1.53 9.19
N ASP A 172 -0.08 0.46 9.99
CA ASP A 172 -1.21 -0.48 10.09
C ASP A 172 -2.53 0.22 10.46
N ALA A 173 -2.50 1.19 11.38
CA ALA A 173 -3.67 1.99 11.72
C ALA A 173 -4.24 2.78 10.53
N ASP A 174 -3.37 3.26 9.61
CA ASP A 174 -3.82 3.93 8.39
C ASP A 174 -4.46 2.97 7.39
N ARG A 175 -3.94 1.74 7.29
CA ARG A 175 -4.54 0.69 6.46
C ARG A 175 -5.91 0.29 6.99
N ASP A 176 -6.02 0.07 8.31
CA ASP A 176 -7.29 -0.29 8.96
C ASP A 176 -8.36 0.78 8.69
N ARG A 177 -8.01 2.05 8.89
CA ARG A 177 -8.91 3.18 8.61
C ARG A 177 -9.36 3.24 7.14
N ARG A 178 -8.46 2.96 6.19
CA ARG A 178 -8.80 2.93 4.76
C ARG A 178 -9.76 1.78 4.45
N SER A 179 -9.51 0.59 4.98
CA SER A 179 -10.37 -0.56 4.79
C SER A 179 -11.77 -0.34 5.38
N GLU A 180 -11.87 0.34 6.53
CA GLU A 180 -13.17 0.75 7.08
C GLU A 180 -13.91 1.68 6.13
N TRP A 181 -13.25 2.71 5.58
CA TRP A 181 -13.87 3.63 4.62
C TRP A 181 -14.33 2.93 3.35
N GLU A 182 -13.50 2.03 2.80
CA GLU A 182 -13.87 1.24 1.62
C GLU A 182 -15.08 0.34 1.91
N HIS A 183 -15.15 -0.26 3.11
CA HIS A 183 -16.30 -1.04 3.53
C HIS A 183 -17.57 -0.19 3.60
N TRP A 184 -17.52 0.97 4.25
CA TRP A 184 -18.67 1.87 4.35
C TRP A 184 -19.12 2.41 2.99
N ALA A 185 -18.19 2.71 2.09
CA ALA A 185 -18.51 3.12 0.72
C ALA A 185 -19.26 2.01 -0.05
N GLN A 186 -18.85 0.75 0.12
CA GLN A 186 -19.56 -0.39 -0.48
C GLN A 186 -20.95 -0.59 0.14
N VAL A 187 -21.09 -0.39 1.46
CA VAL A 187 -22.40 -0.44 2.13
C VAL A 187 -23.31 0.66 1.59
N GLU A 188 -22.82 1.89 1.48
CA GLU A 188 -23.59 3.02 0.94
C GLU A 188 -23.99 2.79 -0.53
N GLU A 189 -23.10 2.23 -1.36
CA GLU A 189 -23.43 1.89 -2.75
C GLU A 189 -24.48 0.76 -2.83
N ALA A 190 -24.40 -0.24 -1.95
CA ALA A 190 -25.39 -1.31 -1.87
C ALA A 190 -26.76 -0.80 -1.37
N GLU A 191 -26.77 0.10 -0.38
CA GLU A 191 -27.99 0.75 0.10
C GLU A 191 -28.60 1.63 -0.98
N ARG A 192 -27.79 2.39 -1.73
CA ARG A 192 -28.25 3.20 -2.85
C ARG A 192 -28.83 2.33 -3.97
N GLY A 193 -28.24 1.16 -4.24
CA GLY A 193 -28.78 0.19 -5.20
C GLY A 193 -30.11 -0.46 -4.79
N ASN A 194 -30.46 -0.40 -3.50
CA ASN A 194 -31.74 -0.92 -2.98
C ASN A 194 -32.84 0.15 -2.91
N ARG A 195 -32.54 1.43 -3.11
CA ARG A 195 -33.56 2.48 -3.12
C ARG A 195 -34.41 2.37 -4.38
N ILE A 196 -35.72 2.49 -4.22
CA ILE A 196 -36.71 2.44 -5.30
C ILE A 196 -37.25 3.84 -5.59
N THR A 197 -37.78 4.07 -6.79
CA THR A 197 -38.40 5.36 -7.11
C THR A 197 -39.76 5.50 -6.42
N MET A 198 -40.24 6.74 -6.24
CA MET A 198 -41.60 7.00 -5.71
C MET A 198 -42.68 6.25 -6.50
N ALA A 199 -42.54 6.18 -7.83
CA ALA A 199 -43.44 5.41 -8.70
C ALA A 199 -43.37 3.90 -8.42
N GLN A 200 -42.19 3.34 -8.19
CA GLN A 200 -42.06 1.91 -7.84
C GLN A 200 -42.66 1.60 -6.46
N ALA A 201 -42.48 2.49 -5.48
CA ALA A 201 -43.08 2.35 -4.15
C ALA A 201 -44.61 2.42 -4.23
N LEU A 202 -45.16 3.40 -4.95
CA LEU A 202 -46.60 3.54 -5.17
C LEU A 202 -47.19 2.37 -5.98
N ALA A 203 -46.46 1.86 -6.97
CA ALA A 203 -46.88 0.69 -7.74
C ALA A 203 -47.05 -0.55 -6.84
N SER A 204 -46.10 -0.76 -5.92
CA SER A 204 -46.16 -1.86 -4.95
C SER A 204 -47.27 -1.66 -3.92
N GLU A 205 -47.42 -0.45 -3.37
CA GLU A 205 -48.41 -0.14 -2.32
C GLU A 205 -49.85 -0.18 -2.85
N LEU A 206 -50.09 0.38 -4.03
CA LEU A 206 -51.42 0.44 -4.63
C LEU A 206 -51.73 -0.79 -5.53
N ASP A 207 -50.78 -1.70 -5.70
CA ASP A 207 -50.86 -2.87 -6.61
C ASP A 207 -51.34 -2.44 -8.00
N ILE A 208 -50.55 -1.56 -8.63
CA ILE A 208 -50.74 -1.01 -9.98
C ILE A 208 -49.44 -1.13 -10.79
N SER A 209 -49.48 -0.85 -12.09
CA SER A 209 -48.26 -0.86 -12.91
C SER A 209 -47.35 0.33 -12.58
N VAL A 210 -46.03 0.19 -12.78
CA VAL A 210 -45.08 1.29 -12.58
C VAL A 210 -45.38 2.47 -13.52
N GLU A 211 -45.81 2.20 -14.75
CA GLU A 211 -46.22 3.24 -15.72
C GLU A 211 -47.43 4.05 -15.22
N ASP A 212 -48.40 3.40 -14.58
CA ASP A 212 -49.55 4.08 -13.99
C ASP A 212 -49.17 4.84 -12.70
N ALA A 213 -48.21 4.33 -11.94
CA ALA A 213 -47.71 4.96 -10.71
C ALA A 213 -46.81 6.17 -10.97
N GLU A 214 -46.13 6.25 -12.12
CA GLU A 214 -45.41 7.45 -12.57
C GLU A 214 -46.34 8.66 -12.72
N LEU A 215 -47.61 8.44 -13.08
CA LEU A 215 -48.60 9.52 -13.14
C LEU A 215 -49.02 10.04 -11.75
N LEU A 216 -48.68 9.30 -10.70
CA LEU A 216 -49.08 9.57 -9.32
C LEU A 216 -47.92 10.06 -8.45
N SER A 217 -46.68 10.03 -8.93
CA SER A 217 -45.48 10.32 -8.12
C SER A 217 -45.42 11.76 -7.61
N ASP A 218 -46.09 12.70 -8.30
CA ASP A 218 -46.15 14.12 -7.95
C ASP A 218 -47.34 14.47 -7.03
N ALA A 219 -48.07 13.46 -6.52
CA ALA A 219 -49.19 13.68 -5.62
C ALA A 219 -48.75 14.33 -4.30
N GLU A 220 -49.59 15.22 -3.77
CA GLU A 220 -49.32 15.89 -2.50
C GLU A 220 -49.42 14.88 -1.34
N VAL A 221 -48.39 14.86 -0.50
CA VAL A 221 -48.30 14.03 0.71
C VAL A 221 -48.37 14.93 1.93
N THR A 222 -49.29 14.62 2.84
CA THR A 222 -49.45 15.30 4.13
C THR A 222 -49.11 14.36 5.28
N THR A 223 -48.47 14.89 6.33
CA THR A 223 -48.11 14.09 7.51
C THR A 223 -49.28 13.99 8.48
N ASN A 224 -49.51 12.79 9.01
CA ASN A 224 -50.39 12.57 10.15
C ASN A 224 -49.53 12.48 11.42
N GLU A 225 -49.35 13.61 12.10
CA GLU A 225 -48.44 13.73 13.25
C GLU A 225 -49.17 14.11 14.56
N SER A 226 -48.61 13.70 15.69
CA SER A 226 -49.05 14.14 17.02
C SER A 226 -48.72 15.64 17.25
N ASP A 227 -49.36 16.26 18.25
CA ASP A 227 -49.01 17.61 18.72
C ASP A 227 -47.53 17.77 19.16
N GLU A 228 -46.83 16.65 19.43
CA GLU A 228 -45.40 16.60 19.79
C GLU A 228 -44.48 16.25 18.59
N GLY A 229 -45.00 16.15 17.37
CA GLY A 229 -44.23 15.94 16.14
C GLY A 229 -43.93 14.48 15.76
N LEU A 230 -44.50 13.48 16.45
CA LEU A 230 -44.40 12.08 16.05
C LEU A 230 -45.35 11.76 14.88
N VAL A 231 -44.80 11.32 13.75
CA VAL A 231 -45.56 10.88 12.57
C VAL A 231 -46.09 9.45 12.76
N TYR A 232 -47.40 9.25 12.60
CA TYR A 232 -48.05 7.94 12.66
C TYR A 232 -48.28 7.32 11.28
N SER A 233 -48.56 8.16 10.28
CA SER A 233 -48.82 7.77 8.90
C SER A 233 -48.71 8.99 7.98
N TYR A 234 -48.84 8.77 6.68
CA TYR A 234 -48.91 9.84 5.70
C TYR A 234 -50.21 9.71 4.91
N TRP A 235 -50.79 10.83 4.49
CA TRP A 235 -51.93 10.85 3.60
C TRP A 235 -51.51 11.38 2.24
N ILE A 236 -51.70 10.58 1.20
CA ILE A 236 -51.44 10.98 -0.18
C ILE A 236 -52.75 11.32 -0.88
N ASN A 237 -52.81 12.50 -1.49
CA ASN A 237 -53.97 12.95 -2.27
C ASN A 237 -53.71 12.77 -3.77
N LEU A 238 -54.31 11.72 -4.33
CA LEU A 238 -54.18 11.35 -5.73
C LEU A 238 -55.20 12.08 -6.63
N GLU A 239 -56.14 12.84 -6.07
CA GLU A 239 -57.22 13.48 -6.84
C GLU A 239 -56.72 14.47 -7.92
N PRO A 240 -55.68 15.29 -7.67
CA PRO A 240 -55.17 16.22 -8.68
C PRO A 240 -54.45 15.55 -9.86
N VAL A 241 -53.90 14.34 -9.66
CA VAL A 241 -52.96 13.69 -10.58
C VAL A 241 -53.49 12.41 -11.23
N ALA A 242 -54.44 11.72 -10.59
CA ALA A 242 -55.01 10.49 -11.12
C ALA A 242 -55.95 10.78 -12.31
N GLU A 243 -55.59 10.27 -13.49
CA GLU A 243 -56.37 10.46 -14.72
C GLU A 243 -56.91 9.14 -15.32
N GLY A 244 -57.96 9.25 -16.13
CA GLY A 244 -58.43 8.19 -17.02
C GLY A 244 -58.75 6.86 -16.33
N ARG A 245 -58.05 5.80 -16.76
CA ARG A 245 -58.27 4.42 -16.27
C ARG A 245 -57.76 4.22 -14.85
N VAL A 246 -56.63 4.86 -14.49
CA VAL A 246 -56.02 4.76 -13.15
C VAL A 246 -56.97 5.32 -12.10
N ARG A 247 -57.55 6.51 -12.36
CA ARG A 247 -58.55 7.11 -11.47
C ARG A 247 -59.77 6.22 -11.26
N ALA A 248 -60.29 5.64 -12.34
CA ALA A 248 -61.47 4.77 -12.28
C ALA A 248 -61.19 3.48 -11.50
N ASP A 249 -60.00 2.90 -11.65
CA ASP A 249 -59.57 1.71 -10.92
C ASP A 249 -59.39 1.99 -9.42
N LEU A 250 -58.66 3.04 -9.06
CA LEU A 250 -58.44 3.44 -7.66
C LEU A 250 -59.76 3.74 -6.94
N LEU A 251 -60.68 4.49 -7.56
CA LEU A 251 -61.99 4.76 -6.99
C LEU A 251 -62.85 3.49 -6.84
N ALA A 252 -62.75 2.54 -7.78
CA ALA A 252 -63.48 1.29 -7.69
C ALA A 252 -62.96 0.37 -6.58
N ARG A 253 -61.64 0.39 -6.31
CA ARG A 253 -60.96 -0.46 -5.33
C ARG A 253 -60.98 0.12 -3.92
N PHE A 254 -60.66 1.40 -3.79
CA PHE A 254 -60.44 2.05 -2.49
C PHE A 254 -61.59 2.98 -2.08
N GLY A 255 -62.46 3.36 -3.01
CA GLY A 255 -63.61 4.24 -2.73
C GLY A 255 -63.28 5.72 -2.55
N SER A 256 -62.00 6.08 -2.45
CA SER A 256 -61.46 7.45 -2.42
C SER A 256 -60.17 7.54 -3.23
N LEU A 257 -59.73 8.77 -3.52
CA LEU A 257 -58.41 9.08 -4.08
C LEU A 257 -57.46 9.64 -3.02
N GLU A 258 -57.91 9.74 -1.77
CA GLU A 258 -57.05 9.94 -0.60
C GLU A 258 -56.73 8.56 -0.01
N TYR A 259 -55.43 8.28 0.18
CA TYR A 259 -54.95 6.99 0.67
C TYR A 259 -53.96 7.19 1.83
N GLU A 260 -54.02 6.30 2.82
CA GLU A 260 -53.12 6.31 3.96
C GLU A 260 -51.91 5.43 3.69
N LEU A 261 -50.72 6.03 3.66
CA LEU A 261 -49.45 5.35 3.54
C LEU A 261 -48.90 5.03 4.94
N GLY A 262 -48.26 3.86 5.06
CA GLY A 262 -47.61 3.46 6.31
C GLY A 262 -46.49 4.41 6.75
N PRO A 263 -46.14 4.43 8.05
CA PRO A 263 -45.12 5.32 8.60
C PRO A 263 -43.71 5.11 8.01
N ASN A 264 -43.44 3.93 7.45
CA ASN A 264 -42.15 3.54 6.87
C ASN A 264 -42.16 3.61 5.33
N PHE A 265 -43.21 4.15 4.71
CA PHE A 265 -43.38 4.11 3.25
C PHE A 265 -42.21 4.80 2.50
N PHE A 266 -41.64 5.85 3.08
CA PHE A 266 -40.55 6.62 2.47
C PHE A 266 -39.14 6.09 2.78
N ASP A 267 -39.00 5.05 3.62
CA ASP A 267 -37.69 4.60 4.13
C ASP A 267 -36.75 4.13 3.01
N ASP A 268 -37.31 3.50 1.98
CA ASP A 268 -36.58 2.90 0.86
C ASP A 268 -36.69 3.72 -0.44
N ILE A 269 -37.29 4.91 -0.41
CA ILE A 269 -37.51 5.74 -1.60
C ILE A 269 -36.30 6.65 -1.85
N GLU A 270 -35.85 6.75 -3.10
CA GLU A 270 -34.85 7.76 -3.47
C GLU A 270 -35.41 9.17 -3.22
N HIS A 271 -34.89 9.85 -2.19
CA HIS A 271 -35.14 11.27 -1.99
C HIS A 271 -34.42 12.07 -3.09
N GLU A 272 -35.17 12.68 -4.01
CA GLU A 272 -34.61 13.76 -4.83
C GLU A 272 -34.24 14.94 -3.91
N LEU A 273 -32.96 15.35 -3.98
CA LEU A 273 -32.39 16.51 -3.28
C LEU A 273 -32.84 17.84 -3.90
#